data_AF-A0A8X6RTW8-F1
#
_entry.id   AF-A0A8X6RTW8-F1
#
_cell.length_a   1.000
_cell.length_b   1.000
_cell.length_c   1.000
_cell.angle_alpha   90.00
_cell.angle_beta   90.00
_cell.angle_gamma   90.00
#
_symmetry.space_group_name_H-M   'P 1'
#
loop_
_entity.id
_entity.type
_entity.pdbx_description
1 polymer ?
#
loop_
_entity_poly.entity_id
_entity_poly.type
_entity_poly.pdbx_seq_one_letter_code
_entity_poly.pdbx_strand_id
1 'polypeptide(L)'
;MEKTYYFVWIDRNSIKNDNPPCVRRCYPSMKHVQGDVICERDCVYLRSSIKRTNMPFVAKVTALWENPANGEMTMSLLWYYRPEQTQMNRRIHCQPNEIFASKHRDVNSVACIEDKCYVLTYSEFCRFKKQRLMSTHDMKSAFSLVPRGWNYSRKNQLPPPHIASELVMFCHRVYDYRRKRMLKNPL
;
A
#
# COMPACT_ATOMS: atom_id res chain seq x y z
N MET A 1 0.76 -18.65 -21.22
CA MET A 1 1.63 -19.55 -20.43
C MET A 1 2.08 -18.78 -19.20
N GLU A 2 1.35 -18.92 -18.11
CA GLU A 2 1.68 -18.28 -16.82
C GLU A 2 2.93 -18.94 -16.25
N LYS A 3 3.95 -18.13 -15.94
CA LYS A 3 5.12 -18.64 -15.22
C LYS A 3 4.70 -18.90 -13.77
N THR A 4 4.36 -20.15 -13.47
CA THR A 4 4.26 -20.63 -12.10
C THR A 4 5.66 -20.72 -11.53
N TYR A 5 6.02 -19.77 -10.68
CA TYR A 5 7.28 -19.82 -9.96
C TYR A 5 7.05 -20.54 -8.63
N TYR A 6 7.80 -21.62 -8.39
CA TYR A 6 7.88 -22.26 -7.08
C TYR A 6 8.87 -21.46 -6.24
N PHE A 7 8.38 -20.45 -5.51
CA PHE A 7 9.21 -19.77 -4.53
C PHE A 7 9.12 -20.51 -3.20
N VAL A 8 10.27 -20.98 -2.70
CA VAL A 8 10.41 -21.31 -1.28
C VAL A 8 10.47 -19.99 -0.53
N TRP A 9 9.32 -19.54 -0.03
CA TRP A 9 9.31 -18.51 0.98
C TRP A 9 9.75 -19.14 2.29
N ILE A 10 11.01 -18.91 2.68
CA ILE A 10 11.36 -18.95 4.09
C ILE A 10 10.54 -17.83 4.70
N ASP A 11 9.52 -18.18 5.48
CA ASP A 11 8.56 -17.24 6.04
C ASP A 11 9.24 -16.32 7.08
N ARG A 12 10.06 -15.37 6.62
CA ARG A 12 10.54 -14.24 7.43
C ARG A 12 9.40 -13.27 7.77
N ASN A 13 8.18 -13.54 7.30
CA ASN A 13 6.99 -12.70 7.41
C ASN A 13 5.86 -13.38 8.16
N SER A 14 6.14 -14.47 8.87
CA SER A 14 5.11 -15.17 9.59
C SER A 14 4.46 -14.20 10.58
N ILE A 15 3.12 -14.11 10.54
CA ILE A 15 2.36 -13.23 11.44
C ILE A 15 2.78 -13.49 12.90
N LYS A 16 3.22 -14.72 13.19
CA LYS A 16 3.98 -15.12 14.37
C LYS A 16 5.32 -15.67 13.91
N ASN A 17 6.41 -15.03 14.31
CA ASN A 17 7.81 -15.38 13.95
C ASN A 17 8.24 -16.82 14.30
N ASP A 18 7.32 -17.62 14.86
CA ASP A 18 7.50 -18.96 15.41
C ASP A 18 6.88 -20.07 14.53
N ASN A 19 6.15 -19.75 13.46
CA ASN A 19 5.67 -20.81 12.58
C ASN A 19 6.83 -21.33 11.70
N PRO A 20 6.89 -22.65 11.46
CA PRO A 20 7.87 -23.20 10.54
C PRO A 20 7.65 -22.62 9.13
N PRO A 21 8.74 -22.41 8.35
CA PRO A 21 8.63 -22.07 6.94
C PRO A 21 7.67 -23.01 6.22
N CYS A 22 6.79 -22.46 5.39
CA CYS A 22 5.83 -23.24 4.61
C CYS A 22 5.96 -22.92 3.12
N VAL A 23 5.93 -23.97 2.30
CA VAL A 23 5.91 -23.82 0.83
C VAL A 23 4.49 -23.46 0.42
N ARG A 24 4.33 -22.41 -0.39
CA ARG A 24 3.04 -21.97 -0.92
C ARG A 24 3.16 -21.69 -2.42
N ARG A 25 2.06 -21.87 -3.14
CA ARG A 25 1.96 -21.42 -4.53
C ARG A 25 1.73 -19.91 -4.53
N CYS A 26 2.72 -19.17 -5.02
CA CYS A 26 2.71 -17.71 -5.05
C CYS A 26 2.54 -17.18 -6.47
N TYR A 27 1.94 -16.00 -6.59
CA TYR A 27 1.65 -15.33 -7.85
C TYR A 27 2.24 -13.92 -7.84
N PRO A 28 2.89 -13.47 -8.93
CA PRO A 28 3.48 -12.12 -8.98
C PRO A 28 2.42 -11.01 -9.06
N SER A 29 1.22 -11.36 -9.53
CA SER A 29 0.11 -10.45 -9.73
C SER A 29 -1.21 -11.22 -9.77
N MET A 30 -2.31 -10.52 -9.48
CA MET A 30 -3.67 -10.94 -9.75
C MET A 30 -4.34 -9.93 -10.69
N LYS A 31 -5.34 -10.39 -11.45
CA LYS A 31 -6.19 -9.52 -12.26
C LYS A 31 -7.62 -9.62 -11.76
N HIS A 32 -8.20 -8.49 -11.40
CA HIS A 32 -9.60 -8.39 -11.04
C HIS A 32 -10.47 -8.52 -12.30
N VAL A 33 -11.71 -9.01 -12.17
CA VAL A 33 -12.61 -9.24 -13.32
C VAL A 33 -12.88 -7.94 -14.10
N GLN A 34 -12.92 -6.82 -13.39
CA GLN A 34 -13.08 -5.45 -13.90
C GLN A 34 -11.86 -4.98 -14.73
N GLY A 35 -10.73 -5.68 -14.67
CA GLY A 35 -9.56 -5.42 -15.50
C GLY A 35 -8.31 -4.98 -14.73
N ASP A 36 -8.47 -4.53 -13.47
CA ASP A 36 -7.36 -4.03 -12.67
C ASP A 36 -6.34 -5.11 -12.32
N VAL A 37 -5.07 -4.79 -12.46
CA VAL A 37 -3.97 -5.69 -12.11
C VAL A 37 -3.30 -5.21 -10.82
N ILE A 38 -3.24 -6.10 -9.84
CA ILE A 38 -2.61 -5.87 -8.55
C ILE A 38 -1.39 -6.77 -8.45
N CYS A 39 -0.23 -6.15 -8.24
CA CYS A 39 1.06 -6.82 -8.10
C CYS A 39 1.56 -6.76 -6.66
N GLU A 40 2.60 -7.55 -6.37
CA GLU A 40 3.40 -7.30 -5.17
C GLU A 40 3.87 -5.84 -5.10
N ARG A 41 3.89 -5.27 -3.89
CA ARG A 41 4.24 -3.88 -3.56
C ARG A 41 3.22 -2.82 -3.93
N ASP A 42 2.13 -3.19 -4.60
CA ASP A 42 0.98 -2.29 -4.73
C ASP A 42 0.33 -2.02 -3.38
N CYS A 43 -0.32 -0.86 -3.26
CA CYS A 43 -1.15 -0.53 -2.12
C CYS A 43 -2.62 -0.69 -2.50
N VAL A 44 -3.44 -1.13 -1.56
CA VAL A 44 -4.86 -1.43 -1.80
C VAL A 44 -5.73 -0.86 -0.70
N TYR A 45 -6.95 -0.47 -1.07
CA TYR A 45 -8.05 -0.26 -0.16
C TYR A 45 -8.71 -1.59 0.16
N LEU A 46 -8.94 -1.83 1.45
CA LEU A 46 -9.61 -3.02 1.95
C LEU A 46 -10.94 -2.65 2.59
N ARG A 47 -11.96 -3.44 2.26
CA ARG A 47 -13.32 -3.30 2.78
C ARG A 47 -13.30 -3.32 4.31
N SER A 48 -13.90 -2.32 4.92
CA SER A 48 -14.11 -2.34 6.37
C SER A 48 -15.26 -3.29 6.71
N SER A 49 -14.98 -4.34 7.48
CA SER A 49 -16.03 -5.17 8.10
C SER A 49 -16.73 -4.45 9.25
N ILE A 50 -16.17 -3.33 9.73
CA ILE A 50 -16.68 -2.56 10.87
C ILE A 50 -17.56 -1.43 10.34
N LYS A 51 -18.90 -1.62 10.45
CA LYS A 51 -19.95 -0.68 10.04
C LYS A 51 -19.83 0.75 10.59
N ARG A 52 -19.03 0.97 11.64
CA ARG A 52 -18.92 2.28 12.33
C ARG A 52 -17.95 3.25 11.67
N THR A 53 -17.07 2.77 10.79
CA THR A 53 -16.13 3.62 10.05
C THR A 53 -16.24 3.24 8.59
N ASN A 54 -17.04 3.97 7.81
CA ASN A 54 -17.13 3.83 6.34
C ASN A 54 -15.80 4.15 5.62
N MET A 55 -14.68 4.19 6.35
CA MET A 55 -13.37 4.52 5.84
C MET A 55 -12.61 3.22 5.56
N PRO A 56 -12.22 2.97 4.30
CA PRO A 56 -11.49 1.77 3.93
C PRO A 56 -10.10 1.76 4.59
N PHE A 57 -9.64 0.56 4.92
CA PHE A 57 -8.28 0.38 5.42
C PHE A 57 -7.28 0.41 4.27
N VAL A 58 -6.02 0.76 4.56
CA VAL A 58 -4.95 0.84 3.56
C VAL A 58 -3.87 -0.16 3.92
N ALA A 59 -3.45 -0.96 2.95
CA ALA A 59 -2.36 -1.92 3.15
C ALA A 59 -1.48 -2.04 1.89
N LYS A 60 -0.24 -2.49 2.09
CA LYS A 60 0.68 -2.87 1.01
C LYS A 60 0.65 -4.38 0.84
N VAL A 61 0.46 -4.84 -0.41
CA VAL A 61 0.60 -6.25 -0.78
C VAL A 61 2.07 -6.64 -0.73
N THR A 62 2.38 -7.68 0.03
CA THR A 62 3.74 -8.22 0.16
C THR A 62 3.91 -9.56 -0.56
N ALA A 63 2.81 -10.33 -0.70
CA ALA A 63 2.77 -11.57 -1.47
C ALA A 63 1.30 -11.89 -1.83
N LEU A 64 1.10 -12.56 -2.96
CA LEU A 64 -0.17 -13.18 -3.36
C LEU A 64 0.03 -14.70 -3.43
N TRP A 65 -0.86 -15.48 -2.83
CA TRP A 65 -0.68 -16.92 -2.72
C TRP A 65 -1.98 -17.69 -2.51
N GLU A 66 -1.97 -18.96 -2.90
CA GLU A 66 -3.11 -19.87 -2.77
C GLU A 66 -3.07 -20.59 -1.43
N ASN A 67 -4.18 -20.55 -0.71
CA ASN A 67 -4.31 -21.23 0.56
C ASN A 67 -4.38 -22.75 0.35
N PRO A 68 -3.40 -23.52 0.82
CA PRO A 68 -3.36 -24.96 0.55
C PRO A 68 -4.51 -25.72 1.23
N ALA A 69 -5.17 -25.14 2.24
CA ALA A 69 -6.25 -25.82 2.96
C ALA A 69 -7.59 -25.80 2.19
N ASN A 70 -7.86 -24.75 1.42
CA ASN A 70 -9.17 -24.53 0.77
C ASN A 70 -9.09 -24.03 -0.68
N GLY A 71 -7.89 -23.80 -1.22
CA GLY A 71 -7.67 -23.25 -2.57
C GLY A 71 -7.97 -21.75 -2.69
N GLU A 72 -8.28 -21.05 -1.60
CA GLU A 72 -8.68 -19.64 -1.66
C GLU A 72 -7.49 -18.72 -1.98
N MET A 73 -7.73 -17.75 -2.85
CA MET A 73 -6.73 -16.74 -3.15
C MET A 73 -6.57 -15.73 -2.02
N THR A 74 -5.34 -15.62 -1.54
CA THR A 74 -4.99 -14.91 -0.30
C THR A 74 -3.81 -13.96 -0.55
N MET A 75 -3.71 -12.92 0.27
CA MET A 75 -2.61 -11.96 0.24
C MET A 75 -2.00 -11.76 1.63
N SER A 76 -0.68 -11.61 1.67
CA SER A 76 0.06 -11.14 2.84
C SER A 76 0.24 -9.63 2.76
N LEU A 77 0.08 -8.93 3.87
CA LEU A 77 -0.05 -7.48 3.91
C LEU A 77 0.83 -6.81 4.97
N LEU A 78 1.14 -5.54 4.73
CA LEU A 78 1.61 -4.59 5.74
C LEU A 78 0.64 -3.42 5.85
N TRP A 79 0.14 -3.15 7.05
CA TRP A 79 -0.86 -2.11 7.26
C TRP A 79 -0.27 -0.70 7.27
N TYR A 80 -1.06 0.22 6.71
CA TYR A 80 -0.99 1.63 6.99
C TYR A 80 -2.16 2.03 7.90
N TYR A 81 -1.94 3.02 8.76
CA TYR A 81 -2.96 3.58 9.63
C TYR A 81 -3.22 5.03 9.25
N ARG A 82 -4.50 5.37 9.08
CA ARG A 82 -4.93 6.77 9.00
C ARG A 82 -4.92 7.39 10.41
N PRO A 83 -4.75 8.72 10.55
CA PRO A 83 -4.79 9.40 11.83
C PRO A 83 -6.02 9.04 12.68
N GLU A 84 -7.18 8.97 12.06
CA GLU A 84 -8.48 8.66 12.70
C GLU A 84 -8.56 7.22 13.22
N GLN A 85 -7.73 6.32 12.69
CA GLN A 85 -7.65 4.92 13.13
C GLN A 85 -6.65 4.72 14.29
N THR A 86 -5.98 5.79 14.72
CA THR A 86 -5.04 5.74 15.85
C THR A 86 -5.71 6.27 17.12
N GLN A 87 -5.25 5.81 18.29
CA GLN A 87 -5.68 6.35 19.58
C GLN A 87 -5.12 7.75 19.86
N MET A 88 -4.36 8.33 18.92
CA MET A 88 -3.85 9.68 19.00
C MET A 88 -4.93 10.64 18.52
N ASN A 89 -5.90 10.90 19.39
CA ASN A 89 -6.93 11.91 19.19
C ASN A 89 -6.30 13.27 18.84
N ARG A 90 -6.41 13.70 17.57
CA ARG A 90 -6.25 15.08 17.02
C ARG A 90 -5.06 15.96 17.47
N ARG A 91 -4.17 15.48 18.34
CA ARG A 91 -3.04 16.24 18.94
C ARG A 91 -1.85 16.38 18.01
N ILE A 92 -1.88 15.67 16.89
CA ILE A 92 -0.84 15.72 15.86
C ILE A 92 -1.45 16.45 14.67
N HIS A 93 -0.87 17.59 14.29
CA HIS A 93 -1.17 18.21 13.01
C HIS A 93 -0.79 17.23 11.90
N CYS A 94 -1.80 16.57 11.34
CA CYS A 94 -1.65 15.66 10.20
C CYS A 94 -2.11 16.42 8.96
N GLN A 95 -1.38 16.22 7.86
CA GLN A 95 -1.83 16.80 6.59
C GLN A 95 -2.97 15.94 6.01
N PRO A 96 -3.86 16.54 5.19
CA PRO A 96 -4.77 15.76 4.37
C PRO A 96 -4.00 14.70 3.55
N ASN A 97 -4.58 13.50 3.41
CA ASN A 97 -3.99 12.35 2.70
C ASN A 97 -2.76 11.71 3.38
N GLU A 98 -2.38 12.14 4.57
CA GLU A 98 -1.30 11.51 5.33
C GLU A 98 -1.75 10.21 5.97
N ILE A 99 -0.92 9.16 5.85
CA ILE A 99 -1.07 7.89 6.55
C ILE A 99 0.26 7.45 7.17
N PHE A 100 0.20 6.51 8.11
CA PHE A 100 1.35 6.04 8.88
C PHE A 100 1.68 4.58 8.54
N ALA A 101 2.93 4.31 8.15
CA ALA A 101 3.38 2.94 7.95
C ALA A 101 3.42 2.18 9.27
N SER A 102 3.08 0.89 9.27
CA SER A 102 3.24 0.04 10.44
C SER A 102 3.93 -1.27 10.08
N LYS A 103 4.60 -1.88 11.07
CA LYS A 103 5.13 -3.25 10.99
C LYS A 103 4.04 -4.31 11.26
N HIS A 104 2.77 -3.90 11.29
CA HIS A 104 1.64 -4.80 11.45
C HIS A 104 1.48 -5.64 10.18
N ARG A 105 1.82 -6.93 10.30
CA ARG A 105 1.62 -7.93 9.26
C ARG A 105 0.27 -8.60 9.44
N ASP A 106 -0.37 -8.94 8.33
CA ASP A 106 -1.63 -9.66 8.32
C ASP A 106 -1.83 -10.45 7.02
N VAL A 107 -2.82 -11.33 7.03
CA VAL A 107 -3.23 -12.17 5.90
C VAL A 107 -4.72 -11.97 5.68
N ASN A 108 -5.11 -11.60 4.47
CA ASN A 108 -6.51 -11.41 4.11
C ASN A 108 -6.83 -12.10 2.77
N SER A 109 -8.10 -12.42 2.56
CA SER A 109 -8.60 -12.86 1.26
C SER A 109 -8.43 -11.74 0.23
N VAL A 110 -8.07 -12.08 -1.01
CA VAL A 110 -8.00 -11.08 -2.09
C VAL A 110 -9.38 -10.48 -2.40
N ALA A 111 -10.46 -11.18 -2.01
CA ALA A 111 -11.83 -10.67 -2.15
C ALA A 111 -12.13 -9.46 -1.25
N CYS A 112 -11.28 -9.17 -0.26
CA CYS A 112 -11.40 -7.98 0.58
C CYS A 112 -10.93 -6.69 -0.11
N ILE A 113 -10.26 -6.79 -1.27
CA ILE A 113 -9.79 -5.63 -2.01
C ILE A 113 -10.97 -4.87 -2.62
N GLU A 114 -11.02 -3.56 -2.36
CA GLU A 114 -11.99 -2.66 -2.99
C GLU A 114 -11.38 -1.93 -4.19
N ASP A 115 -10.16 -1.42 -4.05
CA ASP A 115 -9.49 -0.66 -5.10
C ASP A 115 -7.97 -0.65 -4.91
N LYS A 116 -7.22 -0.37 -5.98
CA LYS A 116 -5.79 -0.08 -5.93
C LYS A 116 -5.56 1.39 -5.57
N CYS A 117 -4.65 1.64 -4.66
CA CYS A 117 -4.27 2.99 -4.23
C CYS A 117 -2.74 3.19 -4.25
N TYR A 118 -2.32 4.44 -4.05
CA TYR A 118 -0.91 4.83 -4.18
C TYR A 118 -0.44 5.51 -2.91
N VAL A 119 0.56 4.92 -2.25
CA VAL A 119 1.22 5.50 -1.08
C VAL A 119 2.61 5.98 -1.46
N LEU A 120 2.75 7.30 -1.53
CA LEU A 120 3.96 8.00 -1.93
C LEU A 120 4.85 8.35 -0.73
N THR A 121 6.13 8.56 -0.99
CA THR A 121 6.96 9.36 -0.07
C THR A 121 6.48 10.81 -0.08
N TYR A 122 6.86 11.58 0.94
CA TYR A 122 6.51 12.99 1.00
C TYR A 122 6.96 13.76 -0.25
N SER A 123 8.20 13.56 -0.70
CA SER A 123 8.74 14.23 -1.89
C SER A 123 8.00 13.85 -3.18
N GLU A 124 7.66 12.57 -3.35
CA GLU A 124 6.85 12.11 -4.50
C GLU A 124 5.45 12.75 -4.47
N PHE A 125 4.84 12.85 -3.29
CA PHE A 125 3.51 13.45 -3.12
C PHE A 125 3.52 14.97 -3.39
N CYS A 126 4.54 15.69 -2.93
CA CYS A 126 4.73 17.11 -3.29
C CYS A 126 4.81 17.30 -4.80
N ARG A 127 5.54 16.42 -5.50
CA ARG A 127 5.62 16.45 -6.97
C ARG A 127 4.27 16.15 -7.62
N PHE A 128 3.55 15.15 -7.13
CA PHE A 128 2.20 14.81 -7.61
C PHE A 128 1.23 15.99 -7.46
N LYS A 129 1.17 16.61 -6.28
CA LYS A 129 0.34 17.79 -6.01
C LYS A 129 0.68 18.94 -6.95
N LYS A 130 1.98 19.23 -7.13
CA LYS A 130 2.42 20.29 -8.04
C LYS A 130 1.95 20.01 -9.47
N GLN A 131 2.14 18.79 -9.97
CA GLN A 131 1.69 18.40 -11.31
C GLN A 131 0.18 18.57 -11.46
N ARG A 132 -0.61 18.17 -10.46
CA ARG A 132 -2.06 18.34 -10.47
C ARG A 132 -2.49 19.80 -10.52
N LEU A 133 -1.89 20.64 -9.68
CA LEU A 133 -2.19 22.08 -9.66
C LEU A 133 -1.83 22.76 -10.98
N MET A 134 -0.76 22.31 -11.64
CA MET A 134 -0.37 22.84 -12.95
C MET A 134 -1.34 22.40 -14.05
N SER A 135 -1.75 21.13 -14.06
CA SER A 135 -2.76 20.63 -14.99
C SER A 135 -4.10 21.35 -14.85
N THR A 136 -4.54 21.69 -13.64
CA THR A 136 -5.82 22.40 -13.43
C THR A 136 -5.78 23.84 -13.93
N HIS A 137 -4.61 24.48 -13.98
CA HIS A 137 -4.43 25.87 -14.44
C HIS A 137 -3.86 25.94 -15.87
N ASP A 138 -3.85 24.83 -16.61
CA ASP A 138 -3.23 24.67 -17.93
C ASP A 138 -1.79 25.25 -18.01
N MET A 139 -1.05 25.12 -16.91
CA MET A 139 0.31 25.62 -16.82
C MET A 139 1.29 24.56 -17.31
N LYS A 140 2.08 24.90 -18.32
CA LYS A 140 3.19 24.06 -18.77
C LYS A 140 4.40 24.25 -17.85
N SER A 141 4.94 23.15 -17.32
CA SER A 141 6.19 23.20 -16.56
C SER A 141 7.34 23.46 -17.52
N ALA A 142 7.90 24.66 -17.45
CA ALA A 142 9.02 25.07 -18.30
C ALA A 142 10.27 24.19 -18.11
N PHE A 143 10.45 23.61 -16.91
CA PHE A 143 11.55 22.70 -16.61
C PHE A 143 11.26 21.84 -15.37
N SER A 144 11.61 20.54 -15.41
CA SER A 144 11.66 19.70 -14.22
C SER A 144 13.12 19.45 -13.86
N LEU A 145 13.60 20.11 -12.79
CA LEU A 145 14.98 19.93 -12.29
C LEU A 145 15.24 18.49 -11.81
N VAL A 146 14.19 17.73 -11.49
CA VAL A 146 14.29 16.33 -11.10
C VAL A 146 14.30 15.48 -12.37
N PRO A 147 15.38 14.73 -12.66
CA PRO A 147 15.43 13.87 -13.82
C PRO A 147 14.22 12.93 -13.87
N ARG A 148 13.65 12.73 -15.08
CA ARG A 148 12.61 11.73 -15.30
C ARG A 148 13.28 10.35 -15.19
N GLY A 149 13.36 9.84 -13.96
CA GLY A 149 14.18 8.71 -13.59
C GLY A 149 13.73 7.40 -14.23
N TRP A 150 14.26 7.09 -15.42
CA TRP A 150 14.18 5.77 -16.04
C TRP A 150 14.64 4.65 -15.07
N ASN A 151 15.62 4.98 -14.21
CA ASN A 151 16.21 4.13 -13.18
C ASN A 151 15.65 4.38 -11.77
N TYR A 152 14.51 5.06 -11.63
CA TYR A 152 13.91 5.26 -10.31
C TYR A 152 13.29 3.96 -9.80
N SER A 153 13.83 3.41 -8.71
CA SER A 153 13.41 2.11 -8.17
C SER A 153 11.92 2.02 -7.84
N ARG A 154 11.28 3.16 -7.56
CA ARG A 154 9.85 3.24 -7.25
C ARG A 154 8.95 3.63 -8.43
N LYS A 155 9.46 3.67 -9.67
CA LYS A 155 8.67 4.09 -10.83
C LYS A 155 7.34 3.33 -11.00
N ASN A 156 7.33 2.04 -10.68
CA ASN A 156 6.14 1.19 -10.78
C ASN A 156 5.13 1.42 -9.64
N GLN A 157 5.48 2.16 -8.59
CA GLN A 157 4.58 2.54 -7.50
C GLN A 157 4.07 3.98 -7.62
N LEU A 158 4.42 4.68 -8.71
CA LEU A 158 3.89 6.01 -8.98
C LEU A 158 2.50 5.90 -9.61
N PRO A 159 1.57 6.82 -9.29
CA PRO A 159 0.25 6.83 -9.89
C PRO A 159 0.30 7.13 -11.39
N PRO A 160 -0.65 6.59 -12.18
CA PRO A 160 -0.84 6.98 -13.57
C PRO A 160 -1.31 8.44 -13.68
N PRO A 161 -1.12 9.10 -14.84
CA PRO A 161 -1.39 10.52 -15.02
C PRO A 161 -2.82 10.97 -14.70
N HIS A 162 -3.82 10.09 -14.86
CA HIS A 162 -5.25 10.41 -14.69
C HIS A 162 -5.86 9.84 -13.41
N ILE A 163 -5.06 9.35 -12.45
CA ILE A 163 -5.61 8.82 -11.21
C ILE A 163 -6.40 9.89 -10.44
N ALA A 164 -7.44 9.49 -9.72
CA ALA A 164 -8.18 10.37 -8.83
C ALA A 164 -7.37 10.69 -7.56
N SER A 165 -7.51 11.91 -7.02
CA SER A 165 -6.65 12.40 -5.93
C SER A 165 -6.88 11.65 -4.60
N GLU A 166 -8.09 11.14 -4.38
CA GLU A 166 -8.48 10.35 -3.20
C GLU A 166 -7.81 8.97 -3.14
N LEU A 167 -7.30 8.47 -4.27
CA LEU A 167 -6.54 7.22 -4.34
C LEU A 167 -5.06 7.43 -4.03
N VAL A 168 -4.61 8.68 -3.88
CA VAL A 168 -3.21 9.03 -3.63
C VAL A 168 -3.04 9.54 -2.20
N MET A 169 -2.19 8.86 -1.46
CA MET A 169 -1.79 9.17 -0.09
C MET A 169 -0.28 9.28 0.01
N PHE A 170 0.20 9.78 1.14
CA PHE A 170 1.63 9.79 1.42
C PHE A 170 1.93 9.34 2.84
N CYS A 171 3.13 8.82 3.01
CA CYS A 171 3.62 8.34 4.30
C CYS A 171 5.05 8.82 4.52
N HIS A 172 5.29 9.43 5.68
CA HIS A 172 6.62 9.84 6.13
C HIS A 172 6.88 9.52 7.60
N ARG A 173 5.92 8.87 8.27
CA ARG A 173 6.01 8.52 9.69
C ARG A 173 5.59 7.07 9.90
N VAL A 174 6.09 6.47 10.99
CA VAL A 174 5.84 5.08 11.34
C VAL A 174 5.05 5.00 12.65
N TYR A 175 3.98 4.21 12.64
CA TYR A 175 3.11 3.95 13.77
C TYR A 175 3.35 2.55 14.35
N ASP A 176 3.66 2.51 15.65
CA ASP A 176 3.75 1.27 16.43
C ASP A 176 2.34 0.87 16.87
N TYR A 177 1.73 -0.08 16.15
CA TYR A 177 0.37 -0.54 16.41
C TYR A 177 0.23 -1.31 17.73
N ARG A 178 1.33 -1.83 18.29
CA ARG A 178 1.34 -2.55 19.58
C ARG A 178 1.38 -1.56 20.72
N ARG A 179 2.27 -0.57 20.65
CA ARG A 179 2.43 0.47 21.68
C ARG A 179 1.54 1.69 21.50
N LYS A 180 0.73 1.72 20.43
CA LYS A 180 -0.22 2.79 20.10
C LYS A 180 0.43 4.18 20.02
N ARG A 181 1.62 4.30 19.42
CA ARG A 181 2.39 5.55 19.35
C ARG A 181 3.16 5.74 18.03
N MET A 182 3.48 6.99 17.69
CA MET A 182 4.40 7.29 16.59
C MET A 182 5.85 7.01 17.01
N LEU A 183 6.65 6.50 16.07
CA LEU A 183 8.10 6.41 16.22
C LEU A 183 8.74 7.76 15.88
N LYS A 184 9.62 8.25 16.76
CA LYS A 184 10.27 9.57 16.60
C LYS A 184 11.43 9.55 15.60
N ASN A 185 12.11 8.41 15.44
CA ASN A 185 13.20 8.19 14.48
C ASN A 185 13.00 6.85 13.78
N PRO A 186 12.23 6.78 12.68
CA PRO A 186 12.21 5.57 11.86
C PRO A 186 13.58 5.43 11.18
N LEU A 187 14.25 4.29 11.42
CA LEU A 187 15.47 3.89 10.72
C LEU A 187 15.28 3.88 9.19
#